data_AF-A0AAE9J0E6-F1
#
_entry.id   AF-A0AAE9J0E6-F1
#
_cell.length_a   1.000
_cell.length_b   1.000
_cell.length_c   1.000
_cell.angle_alpha   90.00
_cell.angle_beta   90.00
_cell.angle_gamma   90.00
#
_symmetry.space_group_name_H-M   'P 1'
#
loop_
_entity.id
_entity.type
_entity.pdbx_description
1 polymer ?
#
loop_
_entity_poly.entity_id
_entity_poly.type
_entity_poly.pdbx_seq_one_letter_code
_entity_poly.pdbx_strand_id
1 'polypeptide(L)'
;MWKSKLTYQQKQDYLTINWSQCLNWLKLDAFEVYDYKLNSWLAVVGIGAVCFVVIVYTYGLTLGVDTMVILQKHQKSMSRQMDLTRCALVL
;
A
#
# COMPACT_ATOMS: atom_id res chain seq x y z
N MET A 1 -27.08 -7.72 1.62
CA MET A 1 -26.79 -8.95 2.39
C MET A 1 -25.49 -9.55 1.87
N TRP A 2 -24.36 -9.31 2.54
CA TRP A 2 -23.07 -9.83 2.07
C TRP A 2 -22.53 -10.92 3.00
N LYS A 3 -23.16 -12.10 2.86
CA LYS A 3 -22.64 -13.47 3.11
C LYS A 3 -21.87 -13.78 4.40
N SER A 4 -21.88 -12.95 5.43
CA SER A 4 -21.64 -13.42 6.80
C SER A 4 -22.83 -14.31 7.19
N LYS A 5 -22.77 -15.62 6.91
CA LYS A 5 -23.81 -16.61 7.27
C LYS A 5 -23.97 -16.77 8.80
N LEU A 6 -23.52 -15.80 9.60
CA LEU A 6 -23.68 -15.79 11.06
C LEU A 6 -25.09 -15.37 11.46
N THR A 7 -25.65 -16.10 12.42
CA THR A 7 -26.90 -15.70 13.09
C THR A 7 -26.67 -14.46 13.94
N TYR A 8 -27.73 -13.70 14.22
CA TYR A 8 -27.67 -12.49 15.03
C TYR A 8 -27.05 -12.77 16.42
N GLN A 9 -27.41 -13.88 17.05
CA GLN A 9 -26.83 -14.33 18.32
C GLN A 9 -25.31 -14.56 18.23
N GLN A 10 -24.83 -15.23 17.19
CA GLN A 10 -23.39 -15.44 17.00
C GLN A 10 -22.63 -14.13 16.83
N LYS A 11 -23.21 -13.14 16.14
CA LYS A 11 -22.62 -11.79 16.01
C LYS A 11 -22.57 -11.09 17.36
N GLN A 12 -23.64 -11.18 18.15
CA GLN A 12 -23.73 -10.57 19.47
C GLN A 12 -22.75 -11.21 20.46
N ASP A 13 -22.66 -12.53 20.50
CA ASP A 13 -21.72 -13.25 21.37
C ASP A 13 -20.27 -12.91 21.03
N TYR A 14 -19.93 -12.90 19.73
CA TYR A 14 -18.59 -12.54 19.26
C TYR A 14 -18.20 -11.10 19.63
N LEU A 15 -19.12 -10.14 19.48
CA LEU A 15 -18.90 -8.76 19.88
C LEU A 15 -18.82 -8.62 21.41
N THR A 16 -19.63 -9.34 22.17
CA THR A 16 -19.62 -9.25 23.63
C THR A 16 -18.27 -9.67 24.20
N ILE A 17 -17.63 -10.70 23.61
CA ILE A 17 -16.33 -11.22 24.03
C ILE A 17 -15.17 -10.31 23.61
N ASN A 18 -15.17 -9.81 22.36
CA ASN A 18 -14.01 -9.10 21.80
C ASN A 18 -14.14 -7.57 21.85
N TRP A 19 -15.35 -7.04 21.65
CA TRP A 19 -15.62 -5.60 21.46
C TRP A 19 -17.02 -5.18 21.97
N SER A 20 -17.26 -5.29 23.27
CA SER A 20 -18.57 -5.01 23.90
C SER A 20 -19.11 -3.60 23.63
N GLN A 21 -18.20 -2.63 23.43
CA GLN A 21 -18.49 -1.25 23.04
C GLN A 21 -19.14 -1.12 21.65
N CYS A 22 -18.94 -2.10 20.76
CA CYS A 22 -19.56 -2.13 19.43
C CYS A 22 -20.98 -2.74 19.44
N LEU A 23 -21.49 -3.21 20.58
CA LEU A 23 -22.85 -3.77 20.67
C LEU A 23 -23.95 -2.77 20.30
N ASN A 24 -23.73 -1.48 20.57
CA ASN A 24 -24.65 -0.43 20.17
C ASN A 24 -24.74 -0.29 18.63
N TRP A 25 -23.66 -0.61 17.94
CA TRP A 25 -23.56 -0.53 16.48
C TRP A 25 -24.21 -1.74 15.81
N LEU A 26 -24.32 -2.88 16.51
CA LEU A 26 -25.06 -4.06 16.03
C LEU A 26 -26.56 -3.77 15.77
N LYS A 27 -27.10 -2.68 16.34
CA LYS A 27 -28.47 -2.21 16.07
C LYS A 27 -28.63 -1.56 14.68
N LEU A 28 -27.53 -1.21 14.03
CA LEU A 28 -27.53 -0.63 12.69
C LEU A 28 -27.45 -1.75 11.66
N ASP A 29 -28.40 -1.81 10.72
CA ASP A 29 -28.40 -2.80 9.64
C ASP A 29 -27.16 -2.74 8.74
N ALA A 30 -26.45 -1.61 8.75
CA ALA A 30 -25.19 -1.43 8.02
C ALA A 30 -23.96 -2.05 8.73
N PHE A 31 -24.08 -2.41 10.01
CA PHE A 31 -22.98 -2.95 10.79
C PHE A 31 -22.92 -4.48 10.67
N GLU A 32 -22.01 -4.96 9.83
CA GLU A 32 -21.85 -6.38 9.55
C GLU A 32 -20.58 -6.92 10.22
N VAL A 33 -20.75 -7.91 11.10
CA VAL A 33 -19.64 -8.58 11.76
C VAL A 33 -19.13 -9.69 10.84
N TYR A 34 -17.86 -9.56 10.44
CA TYR A 34 -17.15 -10.54 9.64
C TYR A 34 -16.18 -11.32 10.52
N ASP A 35 -16.36 -12.64 10.57
CA ASP A 35 -15.38 -13.51 11.18
C ASP A 35 -14.28 -13.83 10.15
N TYR A 36 -13.06 -13.39 10.43
CA TYR A 36 -11.89 -13.63 9.57
C TYR A 36 -11.53 -15.11 9.47
N LYS A 37 -11.95 -15.95 10.43
CA LYS A 37 -11.79 -17.41 10.35
C LYS A 37 -12.77 -18.07 9.40
N LEU A 38 -13.97 -17.50 9.26
CA LEU A 38 -15.03 -18.08 8.46
C LEU A 38 -14.93 -17.72 6.97
N ASN A 39 -14.25 -16.61 6.66
CA ASN A 39 -14.10 -16.14 5.28
C ASN A 39 -12.65 -15.76 4.96
N SER A 40 -11.84 -16.78 4.63
CA SER A 40 -10.44 -16.61 4.23
C SER A 40 -10.23 -15.63 3.07
N TRP A 41 -11.27 -15.37 2.27
CA TRP A 41 -11.22 -14.45 1.14
C TRP A 41 -11.03 -12.99 1.56
N LEU A 42 -11.52 -12.61 2.74
CA LEU A 42 -11.34 -11.26 3.27
C LEU A 42 -9.88 -11.00 3.65
N ALA A 43 -9.21 -12.01 4.21
CA ALA A 43 -7.77 -11.96 4.49
C ALA A 43 -6.93 -11.93 3.20
N VAL A 44 -7.29 -12.73 2.20
CA VAL A 44 -6.55 -12.76 0.92
C VAL A 44 -6.64 -11.43 0.18
N VAL A 45 -7.82 -10.81 0.12
CA VAL A 45 -7.99 -9.48 -0.50
C VAL A 45 -7.19 -8.42 0.25
N GLY A 46 -7.20 -8.45 1.59
CA GLY A 46 -6.41 -7.54 2.42
C GLY A 46 -4.91 -7.65 2.16
N ILE A 47 -4.37 -8.87 2.16
CA ILE A 47 -2.95 -9.13 1.87
C ILE A 47 -2.61 -8.71 0.44
N GLY A 48 -3.45 -9.06 -0.53
CA GLY A 48 -3.26 -8.70 -1.94
C GLY A 48 -3.19 -7.18 -2.15
N ALA A 49 -4.07 -6.42 -1.51
CA ALA A 49 -4.07 -4.95 -1.59
C ALA A 49 -2.77 -4.35 -1.02
N VAL A 50 -2.33 -4.81 0.15
CA VAL A 50 -1.08 -4.34 0.76
C VAL A 50 0.12 -4.67 -0.10
N CYS A 51 0.23 -5.91 -0.59
CA CYS A 51 1.31 -6.32 -1.49
C CYS A 51 1.35 -5.49 -2.77
N PHE A 52 0.20 -5.21 -3.38
CA PHE A 52 0.12 -4.41 -4.59
C PHE A 52 0.65 -2.99 -4.36
N VAL A 53 0.22 -2.32 -3.29
CA VAL A 53 0.69 -0.98 -2.93
C VAL A 53 2.20 -0.98 -2.72
N VAL A 54 2.73 -1.97 -1.99
CA VAL A 54 4.18 -2.09 -1.74
C VAL A 54 4.96 -2.28 -3.04
N ILE A 55 4.47 -3.11 -3.97
CA ILE A 55 5.13 -3.34 -5.26
C ILE A 55 5.14 -2.05 -6.10
N VAL A 56 3.99 -1.38 -6.24
CA VAL A 56 3.90 -0.14 -7.03
C VAL A 56 4.79 0.95 -6.44
N TYR A 57 4.78 1.10 -5.11
CA TYR A 57 5.58 2.11 -4.42
C TYR A 57 7.08 1.83 -4.55
N THR A 58 7.52 0.60 -4.32
CA THR A 58 8.94 0.22 -4.45
C THR A 58 9.42 0.34 -5.89
N TYR A 59 8.60 -0.03 -6.88
CA TYR A 59 8.90 0.17 -8.29
C TYR A 59 9.08 1.65 -8.63
N GLY A 60 8.15 2.51 -8.19
CA GLY A 60 8.23 3.96 -8.42
C GLY A 60 9.47 4.59 -7.78
N LEU A 61 9.81 4.20 -6.54
CA LEU A 61 11.03 4.65 -5.87
C LEU A 61 12.28 4.22 -6.63
N THR A 62 12.33 2.97 -7.09
CA THR A 62 13.49 2.43 -7.81
C THR A 62 13.71 3.19 -9.12
N LEU A 63 12.64 3.41 -9.89
CA LEU A 63 12.66 4.24 -11.11
C LEU A 63 13.12 5.67 -10.84
N GLY A 64 12.64 6.27 -9.74
CA GLY A 64 13.05 7.62 -9.33
C GLY A 64 14.55 7.69 -9.03
N VAL A 65 15.07 6.73 -8.26
CA VAL A 65 16.50 6.63 -7.94
C VAL A 65 17.33 6.43 -9.21
N ASP A 66 16.96 5.48 -10.07
CA ASP A 66 17.68 5.20 -11.30
C ASP A 66 17.74 6.42 -12.23
N THR A 67 16.61 7.13 -12.37
CA THR A 67 16.53 8.35 -13.17
C THR A 67 17.45 9.44 -12.60
N MET A 68 17.44 9.65 -11.28
CA MET A 68 18.32 10.62 -10.63
C MET A 68 19.80 10.28 -10.82
N VAL A 69 20.19 9.01 -10.68
CA VAL A 69 21.57 8.57 -10.90
C VAL A 69 22.02 8.84 -12.33
N ILE A 70 21.17 8.54 -13.32
CA ILE A 70 21.47 8.81 -14.73
C ILE A 70 21.64 10.31 -14.98
N LEU A 71 20.72 11.14 -14.48
CA LEU A 71 20.78 12.60 -14.65
C LEU A 71 22.03 13.20 -14.01
N GLN A 72 22.39 12.77 -12.80
CA GLN A 72 23.61 13.22 -12.13
C GLN A 72 24.88 12.81 -12.91
N LYS A 73 24.90 11.60 -13.47
CA LYS A 73 26.02 11.13 -14.30
C LYS A 73 26.13 11.91 -15.60
N HIS A 74 25.01 12.20 -16.26
CA HIS A 74 24.96 13.02 -17.47
C HIS A 74 25.43 14.46 -17.20
N GLN A 75 24.96 15.08 -16.11
CA GLN A 75 25.37 16.43 -15.72
C GLN A 75 26.88 16.51 -15.44
N LYS A 76 27.45 15.51 -14.74
CA LYS A 76 28.90 15.40 -14.52
C LYS A 76 29.71 15.20 -15.81
N SER A 77 29.14 14.50 -16.79
CA SER A 77 29.79 14.31 -18.09
C SER A 77 29.81 15.60 -18.90
N MET A 78 28.68 16.34 -18.94
CA MET A 78 28.62 17.63 -19.62
C MET A 78 29.54 18.68 -19.01
N SER A 79 29.64 18.75 -17.67
CA SER A 79 30.56 19.70 -17.04
C SER A 79 32.02 19.43 -17.40
N ARG A 80 32.45 18.15 -17.41
CA ARG A 80 33.79 17.77 -17.89
C ARG A 80 34.02 18.13 -19.35
N GLN A 81 33.01 17.93 -20.21
CA GLN A 81 33.11 18.26 -21.63
C GLN A 81 33.19 19.77 -21.85
N MET A 82 32.44 20.58 -21.09
CA MET A 82 32.52 22.04 -21.14
C MET A 82 33.88 22.57 -20.69
N ASP A 83 34.47 22.02 -19.62
CA ASP A 83 35.82 22.39 -19.18
C ASP A 83 36.89 22.05 -20.22
N LEU A 84 36.82 20.85 -20.81
CA LEU A 84 37.75 20.44 -21.86
C LEU A 84 37.64 21.33 -23.10
N THR A 85 36.41 21.67 -23.50
CA THR A 85 36.15 22.54 -24.66
C THR A 85 36.62 23.97 -24.37
N ARG A 86 36.47 24.48 -23.14
CA ARG A 86 37.05 25.76 -22.71
C ARG A 86 38.58 25.75 -22.75
N CYS A 87 39.22 24.68 -22.27
CA CYS A 87 40.69 24.56 -22.34
C CYS A 87 41.20 24.52 -23.77
N ALA A 88 40.48 23.84 -24.68
CA ALA A 88 40.85 23.77 -26.10
C ALA A 88 40.67 25.10 -26.86
N LEU A 89 39.86 26.03 -26.34
CA LEU A 89 39.59 27.33 -26.96
C LEU A 89 40.56 28.44 -26.48
N VAL A 90 41.33 28.16 -25.41
CA VAL A 90 42.33 29.09 -24.84
C VAL A 90 43.75 28.75 -25.33
N LEU A 91 43.95 27.59 -25.96
CA LEU A 91 45.21 27.14 -26.56
C LEU A 91 45.23 27.49 -28.06
#